data_AF-A0A1A8B4A7-F1
#
_entry.id   AF-A0A1A8B4A7-F1
#
_cell.length_a   1.000
_cell.length_b   1.000
_cell.length_c   1.000
_cell.angle_alpha   90.00
_cell.angle_beta   90.00
_cell.angle_gamma   90.00
#
_symmetry.space_group_name_H-M   'P 1'
#
loop_
_entity.id
_entity.type
_entity.pdbx_description
1 polymer ?
#
loop_
_entity_poly.entity_id
_entity_poly.type
_entity_poly.pdbx_seq_one_letter_code
_entity_poly.pdbx_strand_id
1 'polypeptide(L)'
;CFLGSFCICPPFFTGRNCDYDTRIRRCDFIPHGEWVQKGCSYCRCMYGVLHCVPHVFHKDCDDSEEEVRWNRSSAVSMNPLAHFLFFTFSLPVSLLLTHVFT
;
A
#
# COMPACT_ATOMS: atom_id res chain seq x y z
N CYS A 1 -12.98 26.15 0.71
CA CYS A 1 -13.10 26.76 -0.63
C CYS A 1 -13.12 28.27 -0.50
N PHE A 2 -12.51 28.99 -1.45
CA PHE A 2 -12.50 30.45 -1.51
C PHE A 2 -13.73 30.91 -2.33
N LEU A 3 -14.52 31.84 -1.78
CA LEU A 3 -15.74 32.41 -2.40
C LEU A 3 -16.82 31.42 -2.90
N GLY A 4 -16.89 30.20 -2.34
CA GLY A 4 -18.03 29.30 -2.55
C GLY A 4 -18.03 28.46 -3.84
N SER A 5 -16.98 28.52 -4.68
CA SER A 5 -16.90 27.70 -5.90
C SER A 5 -15.49 27.26 -6.29
N PHE A 6 -14.45 28.01 -5.90
CA PHE A 6 -13.06 27.67 -6.19
C PHE A 6 -12.38 27.17 -4.92
N CYS A 7 -12.05 25.88 -4.86
CA CYS A 7 -11.36 25.30 -3.72
C CYS A 7 -9.84 25.33 -3.96
N ILE A 8 -9.09 25.80 -2.98
CA ILE A 8 -7.65 25.54 -2.92
C ILE A 8 -7.50 24.10 -2.45
N CYS A 9 -7.13 23.22 -3.37
CA CYS A 9 -7.04 21.80 -3.06
C CYS A 9 -5.68 21.47 -2.44
N PRO A 10 -5.65 20.57 -1.44
CA PRO A 10 -4.40 19.98 -0.98
C PRO A 10 -3.68 19.28 -2.15
N PRO A 11 -2.38 18.97 -2.00
CA PRO A 11 -1.66 18.14 -2.97
C PRO A 11 -2.43 16.87 -3.32
N PHE A 12 -2.39 16.44 -4.58
CA PHE A 12 -3.04 15.21 -5.09
C PHE A 12 -4.58 15.24 -5.18
N PHE A 13 -5.19 16.39 -4.93
CA PHE A 13 -6.60 16.63 -5.16
C PHE A 13 -6.78 17.76 -6.19
N THR A 14 -7.77 17.63 -7.06
CA THR A 14 -7.99 18.58 -8.17
C THR A 14 -9.49 18.81 -8.42
N GLY A 15 -9.79 19.81 -9.25
CA GLY A 15 -11.15 20.15 -9.62
C GLY A 15 -11.86 21.06 -8.62
N ARG A 16 -13.16 21.29 -8.87
CA ARG A 16 -13.98 22.22 -8.08
C ARG A 16 -14.35 21.69 -6.70
N ASN A 17 -14.31 20.37 -6.52
CA ASN A 17 -14.69 19.71 -5.27
C ASN A 17 -13.48 19.09 -4.56
N CYS A 18 -12.26 19.33 -5.06
CA CYS A 18 -11.05 18.65 -4.61
C CYS A 18 -11.23 17.13 -4.63
N ASP A 19 -11.67 16.62 -5.77
CA ASP A 19 -11.75 15.20 -6.01
C ASP A 19 -10.33 14.62 -6.07
N TYR A 20 -10.19 13.38 -5.62
CA TYR A 20 -8.90 12.70 -5.62
C TYR A 20 -8.40 12.51 -7.06
N ASP A 21 -7.21 13.04 -7.35
CA ASP A 21 -6.62 12.90 -8.67
C ASP A 21 -6.08 11.47 -8.85
N THR A 22 -6.92 10.64 -9.45
CA THR A 22 -6.59 9.25 -9.74
C THR A 22 -5.40 9.05 -10.68
N ARG A 23 -4.90 10.10 -11.34
CA ARG A 23 -3.68 10.06 -12.15
C ARG A 23 -2.43 10.13 -11.28
N ILE A 24 -2.51 10.77 -10.11
CA ILE A 24 -1.38 11.02 -9.21
C ILE A 24 -1.51 10.15 -7.95
N ARG A 25 -1.54 8.84 -8.15
CA ARG A 25 -1.68 7.86 -7.04
C ARG A 25 -0.36 7.54 -6.34
N ARG A 26 0.78 7.86 -6.94
CA ARG A 26 2.09 7.40 -6.48
C ARG A 26 2.80 8.50 -5.67
N CYS A 27 3.56 8.09 -4.67
CA CYS A 27 4.48 8.95 -3.94
C CYS A 27 5.83 8.74 -4.60
N ASP A 28 6.14 9.57 -5.60
CA ASP A 28 7.26 9.37 -6.53
C ASP A 28 7.16 8.02 -7.27
N PHE A 29 8.07 7.08 -6.97
CA PHE A 29 8.09 5.73 -7.55
C PHE A 29 7.35 4.69 -6.67
N ILE A 30 6.77 5.09 -5.53
CA ILE A 30 6.07 4.19 -4.60
C ILE A 30 4.58 4.13 -4.95
N PRO A 31 4.00 2.95 -5.23
CA PRO A 31 2.58 2.81 -5.50
C PRO A 31 1.70 3.21 -4.30
N HIS A 32 0.48 3.70 -4.58
CA HIS A 32 -0.51 3.97 -3.52
C HIS A 32 -0.77 2.70 -2.69
N GLY A 33 -0.85 2.86 -1.37
CA GLY A 33 -1.15 1.77 -0.46
C GLY A 33 0.04 0.86 -0.13
N GLU A 34 1.11 0.94 -0.92
CA GLU A 34 2.33 0.17 -0.75
C GLU A 34 3.08 0.64 0.51
N TRP A 35 3.63 -0.33 1.24
CA TRP A 35 4.52 -0.09 2.36
C TRP A 35 5.96 -0.23 1.91
N VAL A 36 6.81 0.71 2.31
CA VAL A 36 8.24 0.72 1.99
C VAL A 36 9.07 1.09 3.21
N GLN A 37 10.28 0.55 3.29
CA GLN A 37 11.27 0.97 4.27
C GLN A 37 12.03 2.18 3.71
N LYS A 38 12.22 3.20 4.56
CA LYS A 38 12.96 4.43 4.30
C LYS A 38 13.96 4.65 5.44
N GLY A 39 15.21 4.19 5.28
CA GLY A 39 16.16 4.16 6.41
C GLY A 39 15.59 3.34 7.58
N CYS A 40 15.51 3.94 8.78
CA CYS A 40 14.88 3.33 9.96
C CYS A 40 13.34 3.50 10.03
N SER A 41 12.74 4.21 9.06
CA SER A 41 11.31 4.50 9.06
C SER A 41 10.50 3.52 8.21
N TYR A 42 9.25 3.28 8.60
CA TYR A 42 8.28 2.51 7.83
C TYR A 42 7.22 3.43 7.24
N CYS A 43 7.17 3.50 5.91
CA CYS A 43 6.38 4.49 5.19
C CYS A 43 5.27 3.85 4.36
N ARG A 44 4.13 4.54 4.26
CA ARG A 44 3.01 4.17 3.38
C ARG A 44 2.61 5.34 2.50
N CYS A 45 2.41 5.09 1.21
CA CYS A 45 1.91 6.11 0.30
C CYS A 45 0.38 6.22 0.38
N MET A 46 -0.16 7.30 0.94
CA MET A 46 -1.60 7.58 1.01
C MET A 46 -1.91 8.85 0.23
N TYR A 47 -2.73 8.74 -0.81
CA TYR A 47 -3.20 9.87 -1.62
C TYR A 47 -2.04 10.74 -2.13
N GLY A 48 -0.97 10.12 -2.62
CA GLY A 48 0.25 10.81 -3.08
C GLY A 48 1.14 11.39 -1.97
N VAL A 49 0.70 11.36 -0.71
CA VAL A 49 1.51 11.76 0.46
C VAL A 49 2.15 10.53 1.08
N LEU A 50 3.45 10.62 1.36
CA LEU A 50 4.16 9.56 2.06
C LEU A 50 4.06 9.78 3.58
N HIS A 51 3.40 8.85 4.27
CA HIS A 51 3.29 8.86 5.74
C HIS A 51 4.28 7.88 6.34
N CYS A 52 5.18 8.34 7.20
CA CYS A 52 6.24 7.53 7.78
C CYS A 52 6.10 7.43 9.31
N VAL A 53 6.32 6.23 9.83
CA VAL A 53 6.51 5.98 11.26
C VAL A 53 8.02 5.83 11.51
N PRO A 54 8.63 6.70 12.32
CA PRO A 54 10.07 6.68 12.54
C PRO A 54 10.48 5.51 13.45
N HIS A 55 11.73 5.07 13.32
CA HIS A 55 12.38 4.07 14.19
C HIS A 55 11.62 2.74 14.33
N VAL A 56 10.95 2.27 13.28
CA VAL A 56 10.33 0.94 13.26
C VAL A 56 11.38 -0.16 13.10
N PHE A 57 12.46 0.15 12.37
CA PHE A 57 13.58 -0.75 12.17
C PHE A 57 14.75 -0.29 13.04
N HIS A 58 15.26 -1.19 13.89
CA HIS A 58 16.38 -0.92 14.81
C HIS A 58 17.67 -1.66 14.45
N LYS A 59 17.60 -2.59 13.49
CA LYS A 59 18.74 -3.38 12.99
C LYS A 59 18.86 -3.12 11.49
N ASP A 60 20.08 -2.86 11.03
CA ASP A 60 20.45 -2.72 9.62
C ASP A 60 19.82 -1.53 8.87
N CYS A 61 19.39 -0.48 9.59
CA CYS A 61 19.08 0.79 8.96
C CYS A 61 20.29 1.73 9.10
N ASP A 62 20.89 2.08 7.97
CA ASP A 62 21.90 3.11 7.93
C ASP A 62 21.18 4.47 7.99
N ASP A 63 21.47 5.25 9.04
CA ASP A 63 20.95 6.61 9.23
C ASP A 63 21.71 7.63 8.35
N SER A 64 22.66 7.16 7.55
CA SER A 64 23.40 8.01 6.62
C SER A 64 22.43 8.69 5.64
N GLU A 65 22.56 10.00 5.53
CA GLU A 65 21.70 10.91 4.77
C GLU A 65 21.86 10.72 3.24
N GLU A 66 22.58 9.68 2.83
CA GLU A 66 23.07 9.44 1.49
C GLU A 66 22.25 8.33 0.84
N GLU A 67 21.46 8.72 -0.15
CA GLU A 67 20.65 7.86 -1.00
C GLU A 67 19.71 6.91 -0.23
N VAL A 68 18.57 7.47 0.18
CA VAL A 68 17.45 6.72 0.76
C VAL A 68 17.11 5.49 -0.10
N ARG A 69 17.56 4.31 0.34
CA ARG A 69 17.28 3.05 -0.35
C ARG A 69 15.86 2.59 -0.01
N TRP A 70 15.02 2.50 -1.03
CA TRP A 70 13.63 2.09 -0.88
C TRP A 70 13.50 0.59 -1.07
N ASN A 71 13.26 -0.10 0.03
CA ASN A 71 13.00 -1.53 -0.01
C ASN A 71 11.49 -1.77 0.05
N ARG A 72 10.98 -2.55 -0.90
CA ARG A 72 9.58 -3.03 -0.86
C ARG A 72 9.42 -3.88 0.39
N SER A 73 8.38 -3.59 1.16
CA SER A 73 8.08 -4.38 2.36
C SER A 73 7.54 -5.74 1.95
N SER A 74 8.03 -6.82 2.56
CA SER A 74 7.51 -8.18 2.34
C SER A 74 6.10 -8.40 2.92
N ALA A 75 5.49 -7.37 3.51
CA ALA A 75 4.12 -7.42 4.03
C ALA A 75 3.14 -7.62 2.87
N VAL A 76 2.71 -8.86 2.66
CA VAL A 76 1.68 -9.19 1.67
C VAL A 76 0.36 -8.55 2.11
N SER A 77 -0.18 -7.66 1.28
CA SER A 77 -1.56 -7.22 1.40
C SER A 77 -2.46 -8.43 1.18
N MET A 78 -3.01 -8.97 2.26
CA MET A 78 -3.91 -10.12 2.22
C MET A 78 -5.17 -9.75 1.44
N ASN A 79 -5.33 -10.32 0.25
CA ASN A 79 -6.52 -10.13 -0.58
C ASN A 79 -7.60 -11.13 -0.12
N PRO A 80 -8.65 -10.69 0.60
CA PRO A 80 -9.62 -11.61 1.22
C PRO A 80 -10.34 -12.48 0.19
N LEU A 81 -10.54 -11.98 -1.03
CA LEU A 81 -11.22 -12.71 -2.10
C LEU A 81 -10.37 -13.87 -2.63
N ALA A 82 -9.05 -13.67 -2.80
CA ALA A 82 -8.15 -14.72 -3.26
C ALA A 82 -8.00 -15.83 -2.21
N HIS A 83 -7.91 -15.44 -0.93
CA HIS A 83 -7.85 -16.39 0.17
C HIS A 83 -9.14 -17.20 0.26
N PHE A 84 -10.31 -16.56 0.24
CA PHE A 84 -11.59 -17.26 0.27
C PHE A 84 -11.73 -18.25 -0.90
N LEU A 85 -11.40 -17.84 -2.12
CA LEU A 85 -11.43 -18.73 -3.28
C LEU A 85 -10.50 -19.94 -3.12
N PHE A 86 -9.27 -19.73 -2.62
CA PHE A 86 -8.33 -20.82 -2.37
C PHE A 86 -8.88 -21.86 -1.39
N PHE A 87 -9.46 -21.44 -0.26
CA PHE A 87 -10.07 -22.35 0.71
C PHE A 87 -11.32 -23.02 0.15
N THR A 88 -12.19 -22.29 -0.57
CA THR A 88 -13.41 -22.88 -1.15
C THR A 88 -13.14 -23.89 -2.25
N PHE A 89 -12.04 -23.77 -3.01
CA PHE A 89 -11.68 -24.73 -4.06
C PHE A 89 -10.82 -25.89 -3.55
N SER A 90 -9.93 -25.65 -2.58
CA SER A 90 -9.04 -26.70 -2.06
C SER A 90 -9.78 -27.75 -1.23
N LEU A 91 -10.71 -27.33 -0.35
CA LEU A 91 -11.49 -28.26 0.49
C LEU A 91 -12.30 -29.31 -0.30
N PRO A 92 -13.14 -28.96 -1.30
CA PRO A 92 -13.93 -29.95 -2.02
C PRO A 92 -13.06 -30.86 -2.89
N VAL A 93 -11.96 -30.36 -3.46
CA VAL A 93 -11.02 -31.17 -4.25
C VAL A 93 -10.33 -32.21 -3.36
N SER A 94 -9.90 -31.83 -2.16
CA SER A 94 -9.32 -32.78 -1.20
C SER A 94 -10.34 -33.85 -0.74
N LEU A 95 -11.60 -33.45 -0.49
CA LEU A 95 -12.68 -34.39 -0.13
C LEU A 95 -13.02 -35.37 -1.26
N LEU A 96 -13.09 -34.89 -2.50
CA LEU A 96 -13.29 -35.72 -3.70
C LEU A 96 -12.14 -36.71 -3.91
N LEU A 97 -10.88 -36.27 -3.75
CA LEU A 97 -9.73 -37.15 -3.85
C LEU A 97 -9.76 -38.23 -2.76
N THR A 98 -10.06 -37.89 -1.51
CA THR A 98 -10.18 -38.92 -0.45
C THR A 98 -11.29 -39.95 -0.74
N HIS A 99 -12.37 -39.55 -1.41
CA HIS A 99 -13.49 -40.41 -1.74
C HIS A 99 -13.29 -41.29 -3.00
N VAL A 100 -12.34 -40.92 -3.87
CA VAL A 100 -11.94 -41.70 -5.05
C VAL A 100 -10.86 -42.74 -4.72
N PHE A 101 -10.08 -42.51 -3.66
CA PHE A 101 -9.01 -43.39 -3.19
C PHE A 101 -9.42 -44.30 -2.01
N THR A 102 -10.73 -44.39 -1.70
CA THR A 102 -11.33 -45.35 -0.74
C THR A 102 -12.26 -46.28 -1.49
#